data_AF-C0W0J7-F1
#
_entry.id   AF-C0W0J7-F1
#
_cell.length_a   1.000
_cell.length_b   1.000
_cell.length_c   1.000
_cell.angle_alpha   90.00
_cell.angle_beta   90.00
_cell.angle_gamma   90.00
#
_symmetry.space_group_name_H-M   'P 1'
#
loop_
_entity.id
_entity.type
_entity.pdbx_description
1 polymer ?
#
loop_
_entity_poly.entity_id
_entity_poly.type
_entity_poly.pdbx_seq_one_letter_code
_entity_poly.pdbx_strand_id
1 'polypeptide(L)' 'MVEETLSGKAVRLGFQQVKGLSRESAKRLVQARLEQPFISLSNVASRAYLSEAELRLLGLAGAFESLGVSRREAAWQARF' A
#
# COMPACT_ATOMS: atom_id res chain seq x y z
N MET A 1 -8.29 -13.78 -30.37
CA MET A 1 -8.29 -12.30 -30.33
C MET A 1 -7.68 -11.94 -29.00
N VAL A 2 -6.43 -11.47 -29.03
CA VAL A 2 -5.57 -11.31 -27.85
C VAL A 2 -5.78 -9.88 -27.36
N GLU A 3 -6.27 -9.67 -26.14
CA GLU A 3 -6.31 -8.33 -25.55
C GLU A 3 -4.89 -7.96 -25.10
N GLU A 4 -4.24 -7.11 -25.90
CA GLU A 4 -3.04 -6.38 -25.52
C GLU A 4 -3.34 -5.48 -24.32
N THR A 5 -3.01 -5.94 -23.12
CA THR A 5 -2.96 -5.09 -21.93
C THR A 5 -1.91 -4.01 -22.18
N LEU A 6 -2.37 -2.80 -22.49
CA LEU A 6 -1.59 -1.57 -22.69
C LEU A 6 -0.32 -1.51 -21.82
N SER A 7 0.80 -1.91 -22.41
CA SER A 7 2.14 -1.67 -21.88
C SER A 7 2.40 -0.15 -21.93
N GLY A 8 2.15 0.56 -20.83
CA GLY A 8 2.71 1.91 -20.64
C GLY A 8 1.81 3.06 -20.19
N LYS A 9 0.56 2.85 -19.73
CA LYS A 9 -0.27 3.95 -19.16
C LYS A 9 -0.70 3.71 -17.71
N ALA A 10 0.24 3.31 -16.86
CA ALA A 10 0.01 3.27 -15.41
C ALA A 10 0.56 4.53 -14.75
N VAL A 11 -0.33 5.35 -14.16
CA VAL A 11 0.07 6.50 -13.33
C VAL A 11 0.12 6.04 -11.87
N ARG A 12 1.24 6.29 -11.20
CA ARG A 12 1.34 6.08 -9.75
C ARG A 12 0.66 7.24 -9.05
N LEU A 13 -0.50 7.00 -8.47
CA LEU A 13 -1.16 7.96 -7.59
C LEU A 13 -0.32 8.16 -6.33
N GLY A 14 0.02 9.41 -6.02
CA GLY A 14 0.76 9.72 -4.80
C GLY A 14 -0.08 9.46 -3.54
N PHE A 15 0.57 9.07 -2.45
CA PHE A 15 -0.05 8.81 -1.14
C PHE A 15 -0.83 10.00 -0.55
N GLN A 16 -0.65 11.21 -1.08
CA GLN A 16 -1.43 12.40 -0.71
C GLN A 16 -2.94 12.25 -0.96
N GLN A 17 -3.35 11.31 -1.82
CA GLN A 17 -4.77 11.01 -2.07
C GLN A 17 -5.39 10.12 -0.99
N VAL A 18 -4.59 9.53 -0.10
CA VAL A 18 -5.08 8.70 1.00
C VAL A 18 -5.47 9.62 2.16
N LYS A 19 -6.76 9.97 2.22
CA LYS A 19 -7.32 10.83 3.27
C LYS A 19 -7.03 10.24 4.65
N GLY A 20 -6.35 10.99 5.51
CA GLY A 20 -6.00 10.58 6.88
C GLY A 20 -4.61 9.95 7.03
N LEU A 21 -3.88 9.69 5.95
CA LEU A 21 -2.48 9.24 6.03
C LEU A 21 -1.55 10.45 6.23
N SER A 22 -0.73 10.41 7.27
CA SER A 22 0.24 11.49 7.52
C SER A 22 1.34 11.50 6.45
N ARG A 23 1.82 12.70 6.09
CA ARG A 23 2.95 12.86 5.14
C ARG A 23 4.20 12.14 5.64
N GLU A 24 4.45 12.14 6.94
CA GLU A 24 5.61 11.48 7.54
C GLU A 24 5.51 9.96 7.47
N SER A 25 4.30 9.40 7.63
CA SER A 25 4.05 7.97 7.45
C SER A 25 4.24 7.53 6.00
N ALA A 26 3.78 8.35 5.05
CA ALA A 26 4.03 8.12 3.62
C ALA A 26 5.54 8.16 3.29
N LYS A 27 6.29 9.11 3.87
CA LYS A 27 7.75 9.16 3.71
C LYS A 27 8.44 7.92 4.27
N ARG A 28 8.10 7.49 5.49
CA ARG A 28 8.63 6.26 6.11
C ARG A 28 8.38 5.03 5.25
N LEU A 29 7.18 4.92 4.70
CA LEU A 29 6.81 3.83 3.78
C LEU A 29 7.67 3.84 2.50
N VAL A 30 7.91 5.00 1.90
CA VAL A 30 8.76 5.13 0.72
C VAL A 30 10.22 4.80 1.04
N GLN A 31 10.76 5.30 2.17
CA GLN A 31 12.13 5.00 2.60
C GLN A 31 12.33 3.50 2.84
N ALA A 32 11.44 2.87 3.61
CA ALA A 32 11.50 1.43 3.85
C ALA A 32 11.40 0.62 2.54
N ARG A 33 10.60 1.07 1.58
CA ARG A 33 10.51 0.42 0.26
C ARG A 33 11.80 0.55 -0.56
N LEU A 34 12.51 1.68 -0.46
CA LEU A 34 13.77 1.91 -1.17
C LEU A 34 14.89 1.01 -0.66
N GLU A 35 14.92 0.73 0.65
CA GLU A 35 15.88 -0.18 1.26
C GLU A 35 15.69 -1.63 0.79
N GLN A 36 14.44 -2.12 0.79
CA GLN A 36 14.12 -3.49 0.40
C GLN A 36 12.64 -3.62 0.03
N PRO A 37 12.30 -4.43 -1.00
CA PRO A 37 10.91 -4.75 -1.32
C PRO A 37 10.15 -5.34 -0.12
N PHE A 38 8.88 -4.95 0.03
CA PHE A 38 8.00 -5.55 1.03
C PHE A 38 7.56 -6.94 0.59
N ILE A 39 7.46 -7.85 1.56
CA ILE A 39 7.04 -9.24 1.34
C ILE A 39 5.69 -9.58 1.98
N SER A 40 5.22 -8.75 2.92
CA SER A 40 3.96 -8.97 3.65
C SER A 40 3.48 -7.69 4.33
N LEU A 41 2.21 -7.66 4.76
CA LEU A 41 1.66 -6.53 5.54
C LEU A 41 2.39 -6.32 6.87
N SER A 42 2.71 -7.39 7.59
CA SER A 42 3.45 -7.30 8.86
C SER A 42 4.85 -6.68 8.65
N ASN A 43 5.49 -6.96 7.52
CA ASN A 43 6.76 -6.36 7.15
C ASN A 43 6.63 -4.87 6.81
N VAL A 44 5.53 -4.47 6.16
CA VAL A 44 5.21 -3.05 5.94
C VAL A 44 4.98 -2.34 7.27
N ALA A 45 4.14 -2.92 8.14
CA ALA A 45 3.78 -2.34 9.44
C ALA A 45 5.01 -2.08 10.30
N SER A 46 5.89 -3.09 10.43
CA SER A 46 7.08 -3.00 11.28
C SER A 46 8.13 -2.05 10.71
N ARG A 47 8.40 -2.09 9.41
CA ARG A 47 9.48 -1.29 8.79
C ARG A 47 9.08 0.16 8.55
N ALA A 48 7.83 0.39 8.19
CA ALA A 48 7.32 1.75 7.98
C ALA A 48 6.71 2.35 9.26
N TYR A 49 6.72 1.62 10.39
CA TYR A 49 6.13 2.00 11.68
C TYR A 49 4.67 2.48 11.55
N LEU A 50 3.89 1.81 10.71
CA LEU A 50 2.51 2.21 10.46
C LEU A 50 1.57 1.69 11.55
N SER A 51 0.68 2.55 12.00
CA SER A 51 -0.43 2.15 12.85
C SER A 51 -1.45 1.30 12.09
N GLU A 52 -2.26 0.55 12.84
CA GLU A 52 -3.35 -0.24 12.26
C GLU A 52 -4.33 0.63 11.45
N ALA A 53 -4.60 1.86 11.91
CA ALA A 53 -5.44 2.81 11.19
C ALA A 53 -4.84 3.21 9.83
N GLU A 54 -3.53 3.44 9.77
CA GLU A 54 -2.83 3.79 8.52
C GLU A 54 -2.76 2.61 7.55
N LEU A 55 -2.52 1.40 8.06
CA LEU A 55 -2.60 0.17 7.27
C LEU A 55 -4.01 -0.01 6.69
N ARG A 56 -5.06 0.25 7.47
CA ARG A 56 -6.45 0.19 7.00
C ARG A 56 -6.70 1.20 5.87
N LEU A 57 -6.26 2.45 6.03
CA LEU A 57 -6.41 3.49 5.02
C LEU A 57 -5.70 3.14 3.70
N LEU A 58 -4.45 2.67 3.79
CA LEU A 58 -3.67 2.23 2.63
C LEU A 58 -4.30 1.01 1.96
N GLY A 59 -4.83 0.09 2.76
CA GLY A 59 -5.56 -1.09 2.30
C GLY A 59 -6.81 -0.75 1.51
N LEU A 60 -7.64 0.16 2.04
CA LEU A 60 -8.83 0.67 1.35
C LEU A 60 -8.49 1.40 0.05
N ALA A 61 -7.33 2.05 -0.01
CA ALA A 61 -6.80 2.69 -1.20
C ALA A 61 -6.21 1.70 -2.24
N GLY A 62 -6.13 0.40 -1.94
CA GLY A 62 -5.56 -0.62 -2.82
C GLY A 62 -4.03 -0.64 -2.86
N ALA A 63 -3.35 -0.03 -1.88
CA ALA A 63 -1.89 0.08 -1.87
C ALA A 63 -1.16 -1.27 -1.71
N PHE A 64 -1.88 -2.34 -1.30
CA PHE A 64 -1.32 -3.65 -1.01
C PHE A 64 -1.69 -4.74 -2.04
N GLU A 65 -2.32 -4.37 -3.16
CA GLU A 65 -2.65 -5.32 -4.24
C GLU A 65 -1.38 -6.00 -4.79
N SER A 66 -0.25 -5.29 -4.83
CA SER A 66 1.04 -5.87 -5.23
C SER A 66 1.64 -6.87 -4.23
N LEU A 67 1.09 -6.95 -3.02
CA LEU A 67 1.47 -7.92 -1.98
C LEU A 67 0.45 -9.08 -1.89
N GLY A 68 -0.48 -9.17 -2.84
CA GLY A 68 -1.53 -10.18 -2.84
C GLY A 68 -2.68 -9.90 -1.87
N VAL A 69 -2.78 -8.67 -1.35
CA VAL A 69 -3.87 -8.26 -0.46
C VAL A 69 -4.83 -7.39 -1.23
N SER A 70 -6.01 -7.93 -1.55
CA SER A 70 -7.08 -7.18 -2.20
C SER A 70 -7.65 -6.11 -1.26
N ARG A 71 -8.27 -5.06 -1.82
CA ARG A 71 -8.97 -4.02 -1.04
C ARG A 71 -10.00 -4.61 -0.07
N ARG A 72 -10.67 -5.69 -0.50
CA ARG A 72 -11.65 -6.41 0.30
C ARG A 72 -10.96 -7.09 1.48
N GLU A 73 -9.88 -7.82 1.25
CA GLU A 73 -9.10 -8.45 2.33
C GLU A 73 -8.50 -7.43 3.28
N ALA A 74 -8.00 -6.30 2.79
CA ALA A 74 -7.45 -5.25 3.64
C ALA A 74 -8.51 -4.60 4.55
N ALA A 75 -9.77 -4.52 4.10
CA ALA A 75 -10.88 -4.08 4.95
C ALA A 75 -11.18 -5.06 6.10
N TRP A 76 -10.93 -6.37 5.91
CA TRP A 76 -11.15 -7.41 6.92
C TRP A 76 -9.94 -7.67 7.81
N GLN A 77 -8.72 -7.56 7.27
CA GLN A 77 -7.47 -7.86 7.98
C GLN A 77 -7.00 -6.75 8.90
N ALA A 78 -7.48 -5.52 8.76
CA ALA A 78 -7.21 -4.45 9.72
C ALA A 78 -7.97 -4.65 11.05
N ARG A 79 -7.82 -5.84 11.64
CA ARG A 79 -8.32 -6.30 12.94
C ARG A 79 -7.15 -7.03 13.65
N PHE A 80 -5.98 -6.41 13.66
CA PHE A 80 -4.76 -6.97 14.28
C PHE A 80 -4.66 -6.56 15.74
#